data_AF-A0A948WLR3-F1
#
_entry.id   AF-A0A948WLR3-F1
#
_cell.length_a   1.000
_cell.length_b   1.000
_cell.length_c   1.000
_cell.angle_alpha   90.00
_cell.angle_beta   90.00
_cell.angle_gamma   90.00
#
_symmetry.space_group_name_H-M   'P 1'
#
loop_
_entity.id
_entity.type
_entity.pdbx_description
1 polymer ?
#
loop_
_entity_poly.entity_id
_entity_poly.type
_entity_poly.pdbx_seq_one_letter_code
_entity_poly.pdbx_strand_id
1 'polypeptide(L)'
;MNGALKIFFAAVIAVMTWITVTASLDRNVLSAAADLGKDPWFLATLFDAYFAFLTFYLWVFYKESRLAVRILWFVLIMVLGNFAIASYMLIQLAGLKKGESPSAILMRRKAQG
;
A
#
# COMPACT_ATOMS: atom_id res chain seq x y z
N MET A 1 21.13 -1.30 -3.31
CA MET A 1 19.75 -1.79 -3.55
C MET A 1 18.75 -1.28 -2.52
N ASN A 2 18.99 -1.44 -1.21
CA ASN A 2 18.05 -1.04 -0.15
C ASN A 2 17.72 0.46 -0.16
N GLY A 3 18.71 1.32 -0.45
CA GLY A 3 18.50 2.77 -0.56
C GLY A 3 17.56 3.17 -1.71
N ALA A 4 17.73 2.56 -2.88
CA ALA A 4 16.87 2.83 -4.04
C ALA A 4 15.41 2.44 -3.78
N LEU A 5 15.16 1.30 -3.12
CA LEU A 5 13.80 0.88 -2.74
C LEU A 5 13.16 1.86 -1.74
N LYS A 6 13.92 2.33 -0.74
CA LYS A 6 13.43 3.33 0.22
C LYS A 6 13.07 4.64 -0.48
N ILE A 7 13.90 5.11 -1.41
CA ILE A 7 13.64 6.31 -2.21
C ILE A 7 12.38 6.10 -3.06
N PHE A 8 12.24 4.94 -3.71
CA PHE A 8 11.06 4.62 -4.52
C PHE A 8 9.76 4.70 -3.70
N PHE A 9 9.68 3.99 -2.57
CA PHE A 9 8.46 4.02 -1.76
C PHE A 9 8.19 5.38 -1.10
N ALA A 10 9.24 6.14 -0.75
CA ALA A 10 9.08 7.53 -0.31
C ALA A 10 8.54 8.42 -1.43
N ALA A 11 9.01 8.24 -2.67
CA ALA A 11 8.50 8.94 -3.83
C ALA A 11 7.04 8.59 -4.11
N VAL A 12 6.63 7.32 -3.96
CA VAL A 12 5.22 6.91 -4.07
C VAL A 12 4.36 7.69 -3.08
N ILE A 13 4.76 7.81 -1.82
CA ILE A 13 4.02 8.61 -0.82
C ILE A 13 3.94 10.07 -1.24
N ALA A 14 5.07 10.68 -1.64
CA ALA A 14 5.11 12.08 -2.04
C ALA A 14 4.21 12.38 -3.25
N VAL A 15 4.26 11.53 -4.28
CA VAL A 15 3.45 11.65 -5.50
C VAL A 15 1.97 11.43 -5.18
N MET A 16 1.63 10.41 -4.40
CA MET A 16 0.25 10.18 -3.99
C MET A 16 -0.29 11.35 -3.17
N THR A 17 0.50 11.90 -2.23
CA THR A 17 0.09 13.11 -1.48
C THR A 17 -0.18 14.27 -2.42
N TRP A 18 0.75 14.54 -3.35
CA TRP A 18 0.58 15.62 -4.33
C TRP A 18 -0.71 15.45 -5.14
N ILE A 19 -0.89 14.29 -5.77
CA ILE A 19 -2.06 14.01 -6.62
C ILE A 19 -3.35 14.06 -5.80
N THR A 20 -3.40 13.42 -4.64
CA THR A 20 -4.60 13.40 -3.79
C THR A 20 -4.96 14.80 -3.29
N VAL A 21 -3.98 15.61 -2.90
CA VAL A 21 -4.24 17.00 -2.48
C VAL A 21 -4.78 17.82 -3.65
N THR A 22 -4.12 17.78 -4.81
CA THR A 22 -4.58 18.53 -6.00
C THR A 22 -5.99 18.13 -6.43
N ALA A 23 -6.31 16.82 -6.45
CA ALA A 23 -7.65 16.34 -6.77
C ALA A 23 -8.70 16.75 -5.71
N SER A 24 -8.33 16.71 -4.42
CA SER A 24 -9.24 17.06 -3.32
C SER A 24 -9.53 18.56 -3.24
N LEU A 25 -8.62 19.40 -3.73
CA LEU A 25 -8.82 20.84 -3.86
C LEU A 25 -9.75 21.20 -5.02
N ASP A 26 -9.79 20.38 -6.08
CA ASP A 26 -10.73 20.53 -7.20
C ASP A 26 -12.15 20.12 -6.78
N ARG A 27 -12.32 18.88 -6.29
CA ARG A 27 -13.62 18.39 -5.78
C ARG A 27 -13.46 17.26 -4.77
N ASN A 28 -14.49 17.04 -3.97
CA ASN A 28 -14.48 15.97 -2.99
C ASN A 28 -14.57 14.58 -3.67
N VAL A 29 -13.96 13.57 -3.05
CA VAL A 29 -13.86 12.21 -3.61
C VAL A 29 -15.23 11.55 -3.87
N LEU A 30 -16.25 11.85 -3.07
CA LEU A 30 -17.58 11.26 -3.21
C LEU A 30 -18.32 11.82 -4.42
N SER A 31 -18.21 13.11 -4.68
CA SER A 31 -18.75 13.77 -5.87
C SER A 31 -18.07 13.26 -7.12
N ALA A 32 -16.74 13.16 -7.11
CA ALA A 32 -15.98 12.58 -8.22
C ALA A 32 -16.39 11.12 -8.49
N ALA A 33 -16.60 10.32 -7.44
CA ALA A 33 -17.04 8.94 -7.57
C ALA A 33 -18.47 8.83 -8.12
N ALA A 34 -19.39 9.71 -7.72
CA ALA A 34 -20.76 9.73 -8.24
C ALA A 34 -20.81 10.07 -9.74
N ASP A 35 -19.95 11.00 -10.18
CA ASP A 35 -19.86 11.40 -11.58
C ASP A 35 -19.19 10.32 -12.44
N LEU A 36 -18.04 9.80 -11.99
CA LEU A 36 -17.23 8.84 -12.74
C LEU A 36 -17.73 7.41 -12.65
N GLY A 37 -18.56 7.07 -11.64
CA GLY A 37 -19.08 5.71 -11.44
C GLY A 37 -19.93 5.17 -12.59
N LYS A 38 -20.38 6.03 -13.52
CA LYS A 38 -21.10 5.62 -14.73
C LYS A 38 -20.17 5.26 -15.89
N ASP A 39 -18.89 5.63 -15.80
CA ASP A 39 -17.90 5.33 -16.82
C ASP A 39 -17.38 3.88 -16.63
N PRO A 40 -17.54 2.99 -17.64
CA PRO A 40 -17.11 1.60 -17.52
C PRO A 40 -15.60 1.44 -17.30
N TRP A 41 -14.76 2.32 -17.87
CA TRP A 41 -13.31 2.26 -17.69
C TRP A 41 -12.89 2.73 -16.30
N PHE A 42 -13.59 3.71 -15.74
CA PHE A 42 -13.38 4.09 -14.34
C PHE A 42 -13.65 2.91 -13.41
N LEU A 43 -14.76 2.20 -13.58
CA LEU A 43 -15.05 1.00 -12.80
C LEU A 43 -13.99 -0.09 -13.02
N ALA A 44 -13.61 -0.38 -14.27
CA ALA A 44 -12.62 -1.40 -14.58
C ALA A 44 -11.27 -1.13 -13.90
N THR A 45 -10.78 0.11 -13.98
CA THR A 45 -9.51 0.51 -13.35
C THR A 45 -9.60 0.55 -11.82
N LEU A 46 -10.76 0.90 -11.26
CA LEU A 46 -11.00 0.83 -9.82
C LEU A 46 -10.96 -0.63 -9.33
N PHE A 47 -11.65 -1.54 -10.02
CA PHE A 47 -11.60 -2.96 -9.70
C PHE A 47 -10.17 -3.51 -9.80
N ASP A 48 -9.45 -3.19 -10.88
CA ASP A 48 -8.05 -3.60 -11.07
C ASP A 48 -7.18 -3.18 -9.86
N ALA A 49 -7.28 -1.92 -9.43
CA ALA A 49 -6.57 -1.41 -8.26
C ALA A 49 -6.95 -2.14 -6.96
N TYR A 50 -8.25 -2.36 -6.71
CA TYR A 50 -8.71 -3.04 -5.49
C TYR A 50 -8.35 -4.53 -5.46
N PHE A 51 -8.35 -5.22 -6.60
CA PHE A 51 -7.83 -6.60 -6.68
C PHE A 51 -6.33 -6.65 -6.45
N ALA A 52 -5.56 -5.67 -6.93
CA ALA A 52 -4.14 -5.55 -6.61
C ALA A 52 -3.92 -5.31 -5.11
N PHE A 53 -4.71 -4.44 -4.47
CA PHE A 53 -4.67 -4.19 -3.03
C PHE A 53 -5.00 -5.44 -2.23
N LEU A 54 -6.03 -6.19 -2.63
CA LEU A 54 -6.38 -7.44 -1.97
C LEU A 54 -5.28 -8.48 -2.11
N THR A 55 -4.71 -8.63 -3.30
CA THR A 55 -3.57 -9.53 -3.56
C THR A 55 -2.38 -9.19 -2.67
N PHE A 56 -2.02 -7.90 -2.58
CA PHE A 56 -0.95 -7.45 -1.69
C PHE A 56 -1.29 -7.70 -0.21
N TYR A 57 -2.54 -7.45 0.19
CA TYR A 57 -2.98 -7.71 1.55
C TYR A 57 -2.89 -9.20 1.91
N LEU A 58 -3.19 -10.13 1.01
CA LEU A 58 -3.03 -11.57 1.28
C LEU A 58 -1.57 -11.92 1.62
N TRP A 59 -0.61 -11.28 0.96
CA TRP A 59 0.80 -11.40 1.32
C TRP A 59 1.09 -10.81 2.71
N VAL A 60 0.53 -9.63 3.04
CA VAL A 60 0.65 -9.04 4.40
C VAL A 60 0.01 -9.94 5.46
N PHE A 61 -1.15 -10.53 5.18
CA PHE A 61 -1.85 -11.45 6.07
C PHE A 61 -1.00 -12.68 6.38
N TYR A 62 -0.33 -13.24 5.37
CA TYR A 62 0.63 -14.33 5.53
C TYR A 62 1.84 -13.91 6.40
N LYS A 63 2.36 -12.70 6.18
CA LYS A 63 3.53 -12.14 6.88
C LYS A 63 3.28 -11.87 8.37
N GLU A 64 2.16 -11.25 8.69
CA GLU A 64 1.84 -10.82 10.06
C GLU A 64 1.32 -11.98 10.91
N SER A 65 1.76 -12.08 12.17
CA SER A 65 1.33 -13.16 13.08
C SER A 65 0.10 -12.77 13.91
N ARG A 66 -0.03 -11.50 14.27
CA ARG A 66 -1.07 -11.00 15.18
C ARG A 66 -2.33 -10.64 14.41
N LEU A 67 -3.48 -11.18 14.81
CA LEU A 67 -4.76 -10.91 14.15
C LEU A 67 -5.12 -9.42 14.13
N ALA A 68 -4.90 -8.70 15.23
CA ALA A 68 -5.14 -7.26 15.29
C ALA A 68 -4.32 -6.47 14.25
N VAL A 69 -3.06 -6.85 14.02
CA VAL A 69 -2.18 -6.21 13.04
C VAL A 69 -2.63 -6.52 11.61
N ARG A 70 -3.12 -7.74 11.36
CA ARG A 70 -3.71 -8.13 10.07
C ARG A 70 -4.94 -7.27 9.76
N ILE A 71 -5.87 -7.16 10.71
CA ILE A 71 -7.09 -6.35 10.54
C ILE A 71 -6.73 -4.88 10.32
N LEU A 72 -5.77 -4.35 11.08
CA LEU A 72 -5.30 -2.98 10.90
C LEU A 72 -4.77 -2.75 9.47
N TRP A 73 -3.88 -3.61 8.97
CA TRP A 73 -3.35 -3.45 7.62
C TRP A 73 -4.40 -3.67 6.53
N PHE A 74 -5.38 -4.54 6.74
CA PHE A 74 -6.52 -4.68 5.83
C PHE A 74 -7.24 -3.35 5.65
N VAL A 75 -7.65 -2.72 6.76
CA VAL A 75 -8.39 -1.46 6.74
C VAL A 75 -7.53 -0.36 6.11
N LEU A 76 -6.25 -0.25 6.52
CA LEU A 76 -5.34 0.76 5.97
C LEU A 76 -5.15 0.59 4.46
N ILE A 77 -4.96 -0.64 3.95
CA ILE A 77 -4.76 -0.89 2.52
C ILE A 77 -6.03 -0.62 1.72
N MET A 78 -7.21 -1.01 2.23
CA MET A 78 -8.47 -0.81 1.49
C MET A 78 -8.93 0.66 1.46
N VAL A 79 -8.55 1.45 2.46
CA VAL A 79 -8.92 2.88 2.56
C VAL A 79 -7.87 3.79 1.94
N LEU A 80 -6.58 3.54 2.20
CA LEU A 80 -5.49 4.41 1.77
C LEU A 80 -4.75 3.90 0.53
N GLY A 81 -5.00 2.66 0.09
CA GLY A 81 -4.37 2.07 -1.08
C GLY A 81 -2.84 2.14 -1.04
N ASN A 82 -2.26 2.79 -2.04
CA ASN A 82 -0.81 2.87 -2.22
C ASN A 82 -0.06 3.59 -1.09
N PHE A 83 -0.71 4.50 -0.33
CA PHE A 83 -0.08 5.10 0.85
C PHE A 83 0.25 4.03 1.91
N ALA A 84 -0.69 3.12 2.17
CA ALA A 84 -0.51 2.05 3.14
C ALA A 84 0.51 1.02 2.64
N ILE A 85 0.46 0.65 1.35
CA ILE A 85 1.41 -0.27 0.73
C ILE A 85 2.84 0.28 0.83
N ALA A 86 3.06 1.54 0.43
CA ALA A 86 4.38 2.17 0.50
C ALA A 86 4.88 2.29 1.94
N SER A 87 4.00 2.67 2.88
CA SER A 87 4.33 2.74 4.30
C SER A 87 4.71 1.37 4.87
N TYR A 88 3.97 0.32 4.54
CA TYR A 88 4.28 -1.06 4.94
C TYR A 88 5.67 -1.48 4.43
N MET A 89 5.96 -1.20 3.17
CA MET A 89 7.25 -1.53 2.56
C MET A 89 8.41 -0.76 3.19
N LEU A 90 8.22 0.51 3.51
CA LEU A 90 9.23 1.30 4.24
C LEU A 90 9.47 0.74 5.65
N ILE A 91 8.43 0.32 6.37
CA ILE A 91 8.56 -0.34 7.67
C ILE A 91 9.36 -1.64 7.55
N GLN A 92 9.05 -2.48 6.56
CA GLN A 92 9.80 -3.73 6.33
C GLN A 92 11.27 -3.45 5.97
N LEU A 93 11.54 -2.45 5.14
CA LEU A 93 12.90 -2.03 4.75
C LEU A 93 13.69 -1.41 5.92
N ALA A 94 13.02 -0.73 6.84
CA ALA A 94 13.63 -0.19 8.05
C ALA A 94 13.97 -1.30 9.06
N GLY A 95 13.19 -2.39 9.07
CA GLY A 95 13.41 -3.55 9.93
C GLY A 95 14.46 -4.55 9.45
N LEU A 96 15.13 -4.33 8.32
CA LEU A 96 16.23 -5.17 7.82
C LEU A 96 17.51 -4.96 8.64
N LYS A 97 18.22 -6.04 8.97
CA LYS A 97 19.53 -5.95 9.63
C LYS A 97 20.58 -5.37 8.67
N LYS A 98 21.63 -4.76 9.21
CA LYS A 98 22.76 -4.26 8.40
C LYS A 98 23.36 -5.44 7.59
N GLY A 99 23.42 -5.27 6.27
CA GLY A 99 23.92 -6.30 5.34
C GLY A 99 22.88 -7.33 4.88
N GLU A 100 21.65 -7.29 5.39
CA GLU A 100 20.58 -8.21 4.97
C GLU A 100 20.03 -7.80 3.59
N SER A 101 19.85 -8.80 2.72
CA SER A 101 19.29 -8.60 1.38
C SER A 101 17.81 -8.19 1.44
N PRO A 102 17.33 -7.29 0.57
CA PRO A 102 15.91 -6.97 0.42
C PRO A 102 14.99 -8.17 0.21
N SER A 103 15.50 -9.26 -0.36
CA SER A 103 14.74 -10.50 -0.54
C SER A 103 14.23 -11.08 0.79
N ALA A 104 14.88 -10.77 1.92
CA ALA A 104 14.42 -11.15 3.26
C ALA A 104 13.03 -10.57 3.60
N ILE A 105 12.60 -9.49 2.93
CA ILE A 105 11.26 -8.93 3.11
C ILE A 105 10.19 -9.88 2.57
N LEU A 106 10.47 -10.66 1.52
CA LEU A 106 9.45 -11.51 0.88
C LEU A 106 8.96 -12.63 1.79
N MET A 107 9.86 -13.15 2.63
CA MET A 107 9.58 -14.28 3.51
C MET A 107 9.00 -13.84 4.85
N ARG A 108 8.10 -14.65 5.41
CA ARG A 108 7.68 -14.49 6.80
C ARG A 108 8.90 -14.65 7.71
N ARG A 109 9.16 -13.66 8.57
CA ARG A 109 10.23 -13.75 9.56
C ARG A 109 9.83 -14.86 10.55
N LYS A 110 10.56 -15.98 10.57
CA LYS A 110 10.37 -17.01 11.59
C LYS A 110 10.54 -16.33 12.95
N ALA A 111 9.53 -16.46 13.83
CA ALA A 111 9.72 -16.11 15.22
C ALA A 111 10.89 -16.99 15.73
N GLN A 112 12.00 -16.36 16.09
CA GLN A 112 12.98 -17.03 16.94
C GLN A 112 12.26 -17.19 18.28
N GLY A 113 12.04 -18.44 18.67
CA GLY A 113 11.24 -18.81 19.85
C GLY A 113 11.75 -18.19 21.13
#